data_AF-A0A2N6M348-F1
#
_entry.id   AF-A0A2N6M348-F1
#
_cell.length_a   1.000
_cell.length_b   1.000
_cell.length_c   1.000
_cell.angle_alpha   90.00
_cell.angle_beta   90.00
_cell.angle_gamma   90.00
#
_symmetry.space_group_name_H-M   'P 1'
#
loop_
_entity.id
_entity.type
_entity.pdbx_description
1 polymer ?
#
loop_
_entity_poly.entity_id
_entity_poly.type
_entity_poly.pdbx_seq_one_letter_code
_entity_poly.pdbx_strand_id
1 'polypeptide(L)'
;MVVALDDAKRSAIAMKLADMKTIQELLIQNEEQFLKEINDKEIADRFRKMLEDDRKNKGVLETVNVQYGIQAEPEKTVTEMINKVRQLMQGSELSLYEKVFQHELLKHQQVMSGLTIHKAAQKVGVDVMMAIGPLNTVNFENRAHQEQLKGILEILGVRELTGQDADQGIWGRVQDAMAALSGVVGSAVTQSSDKSDMNIQDVIRLDHNKINTLFTELLASNNPQKIQEYFGQIYKDLSAHAVAEEEVVYPRVRSFYGASDTQELYDEQADMKRRLEEIKAIDPSSSQFKDKIRQLMDVVGDHIRQEESTMFAAIRNNLSSDESEQLATQFKAAKQRIQEKAAK
;
A
#
# COMPACT_ATOMS: atom_id res chain seq x y z
N MET A 1 -26.28 -26.03 -19.28
CA MET A 1 -24.88 -26.07 -18.84
C MET A 1 -24.32 -24.68 -18.50
N VAL A 2 -24.61 -23.63 -19.29
CA VAL A 2 -24.10 -22.26 -19.03
C VAL A 2 -24.64 -21.63 -17.73
N VAL A 3 -25.93 -21.80 -17.43
CA VAL A 3 -26.56 -21.26 -16.20
C VAL A 3 -25.95 -21.89 -14.93
N ALA A 4 -25.79 -23.22 -14.90
CA ALA A 4 -25.19 -23.93 -13.77
C ALA A 4 -23.71 -23.57 -13.52
N LEU A 5 -22.97 -23.22 -14.58
CA LEU A 5 -21.58 -22.74 -14.45
C LEU A 5 -21.51 -21.33 -13.87
N ASP A 6 -22.53 -20.49 -14.09
CA ASP A 6 -22.57 -19.14 -13.51
C ASP A 6 -22.94 -19.19 -12.03
N ASP A 7 -23.88 -20.07 -11.64
CA ASP A 7 -24.26 -20.29 -10.25
C ASP A 7 -23.10 -20.83 -9.40
N ALA A 8 -22.28 -21.74 -9.95
CA ALA A 8 -21.11 -22.27 -9.26
C ALA A 8 -20.02 -21.21 -9.04
N LYS A 9 -19.76 -20.35 -10.05
CA LYS A 9 -18.80 -19.24 -9.93
C LYS A 9 -19.27 -18.21 -8.91
N ARG A 10 -20.56 -17.87 -8.93
CA ARG A 10 -21.17 -16.93 -8.00
C ARG A 10 -21.13 -17.46 -6.56
N SER A 11 -21.42 -18.74 -6.38
CA SER A 11 -21.29 -19.41 -5.07
C SER A 11 -19.85 -19.41 -4.56
N ALA A 12 -18.85 -19.60 -5.43
CA ALA A 12 -17.44 -19.51 -5.04
C ALA A 12 -17.03 -18.11 -4.58
N ILE A 13 -17.54 -17.05 -5.24
CA ILE A 13 -17.34 -15.66 -4.80
C ILE A 13 -18.00 -15.41 -3.44
N ALA A 14 -19.25 -15.86 -3.24
CA ALA A 14 -19.94 -15.75 -1.96
C ALA A 14 -19.14 -16.40 -0.82
N MET A 15 -18.63 -17.61 -1.06
CA MET A 15 -17.80 -18.32 -0.08
C MET A 15 -16.52 -17.56 0.26
N LYS A 16 -15.85 -16.96 -0.73
CA LYS A 16 -14.67 -16.11 -0.49
C LYS A 16 -14.99 -14.83 0.26
N LEU A 17 -16.16 -14.22 0.02
CA LEU A 17 -16.62 -13.07 0.81
C LEU A 17 -16.92 -13.46 2.27
N ALA A 18 -17.46 -14.66 2.51
CA ALA A 18 -17.66 -15.21 3.84
C ALA A 18 -16.32 -15.48 4.56
N ASP A 19 -15.34 -16.06 3.85
CA ASP A 19 -13.95 -16.22 4.35
C ASP A 19 -13.36 -14.87 4.78
N MET A 20 -13.44 -13.86 3.91
CA MET A 20 -12.92 -12.52 4.21
C MET A 20 -13.56 -11.93 5.46
N LYS A 21 -14.87 -12.08 5.62
CA LYS A 21 -15.58 -11.59 6.82
C LYS A 21 -15.05 -12.24 8.09
N THR A 22 -14.88 -13.56 8.11
CA THR A 22 -14.41 -14.24 9.34
C THR A 22 -12.94 -13.96 9.64
N ILE A 23 -12.10 -13.78 8.60
CA ILE A 23 -10.70 -13.33 8.77
C ILE A 23 -10.67 -11.89 9.32
N GLN A 24 -11.55 -11.00 8.85
CA GLN A 24 -11.67 -9.63 9.35
C GLN A 24 -11.95 -9.61 10.86
N GLU A 25 -12.82 -10.50 11.34
CA GLU A 25 -13.13 -10.60 12.76
C GLU A 25 -11.94 -11.08 13.60
N LEU A 26 -11.12 -11.99 13.05
CA LEU A 26 -9.89 -12.43 13.72
C LEU A 26 -8.83 -11.32 13.74
N LEU A 27 -8.68 -10.55 12.65
CA LEU A 27 -7.76 -9.41 12.58
C LEU A 27 -8.08 -8.39 13.68
N ILE A 28 -9.36 -7.99 13.81
CA ILE A 28 -9.85 -7.09 14.86
C ILE A 28 -9.53 -7.63 16.26
N GLN A 29 -9.78 -8.93 16.51
CA GLN A 29 -9.48 -9.55 17.80
C GLN A 29 -7.99 -9.51 18.13
N ASN A 30 -7.13 -9.79 17.15
CA ASN A 30 -5.68 -9.76 17.32
C ASN A 30 -5.21 -8.34 17.62
N GLU A 31 -5.70 -7.33 16.90
CA GLU A 31 -5.35 -5.91 17.12
C GLU A 31 -5.76 -5.43 18.52
N GLU A 32 -6.96 -5.78 18.97
CA GLU A 32 -7.41 -5.49 20.34
C GLU A 32 -6.53 -6.16 21.41
N GLN A 33 -6.00 -7.35 21.12
CA GLN A 33 -5.06 -8.03 22.00
C GLN A 33 -3.69 -7.34 21.99
N PHE A 34 -3.16 -7.01 20.82
CA PHE A 34 -1.89 -6.29 20.68
C PHE A 34 -1.89 -4.96 21.42
N LEU A 35 -2.99 -4.21 21.38
CA LEU A 35 -3.11 -2.95 22.12
C LEU A 35 -3.06 -3.10 23.63
N LYS A 36 -3.22 -4.32 24.17
CA LYS A 36 -3.04 -4.62 25.60
C LYS A 36 -1.61 -5.04 25.93
N GLU A 37 -0.88 -5.59 24.96
CA GLU A 37 0.47 -6.14 25.14
C GLU A 37 1.59 -5.17 24.73
N ILE A 38 1.31 -4.25 23.78
CA ILE A 38 2.29 -3.33 23.20
C ILE A 38 2.44 -2.08 24.07
N ASN A 39 3.64 -1.90 24.64
CA ASN A 39 4.01 -0.70 25.39
C ASN A 39 4.60 0.42 24.54
N ASP A 40 5.06 0.10 23.32
CA ASP A 40 5.59 1.09 22.38
C ASP A 40 4.45 1.96 21.83
N LYS A 41 4.50 3.26 22.12
CA LYS A 41 3.45 4.20 21.73
C LYS A 41 3.28 4.30 20.22
N GLU A 42 4.37 4.32 19.45
CA GLU A 42 4.30 4.48 18.00
C GLU A 42 3.66 3.25 17.36
N ILE A 43 4.05 2.04 17.80
CA ILE A 43 3.45 0.79 17.33
C ILE A 43 1.97 0.72 17.75
N ALA A 44 1.65 1.08 19.00
CA ALA A 44 0.28 1.08 19.48
C ALA A 44 -0.62 2.11 18.75
N ASP A 45 -0.09 3.27 18.37
CA ASP A 45 -0.82 4.27 17.59
C ASP A 45 -1.17 3.74 16.18
N ARG A 46 -0.24 3.02 15.53
CA ARG A 46 -0.49 2.35 14.23
C ARG A 46 -1.57 1.29 14.35
N PHE A 47 -1.49 0.40 15.34
CA PHE A 47 -2.53 -0.61 15.58
C PHE A 47 -3.89 0.01 15.93
N ARG A 48 -3.93 1.13 16.65
CA ARG A 48 -5.21 1.84 16.91
C ARG A 48 -5.85 2.36 15.63
N LYS A 49 -5.06 2.88 14.69
CA LYS A 49 -5.55 3.30 13.38
C LYS A 49 -6.04 2.12 12.56
N MET A 50 -5.23 1.05 12.47
CA MET A 50 -5.63 -0.17 11.75
C MET A 50 -6.93 -0.77 12.30
N LEU A 51 -7.08 -0.82 13.64
CA LEU A 51 -8.29 -1.30 14.30
C LEU A 51 -9.54 -0.45 14.00
N GLU A 52 -9.39 0.87 13.90
CA GLU A 52 -10.49 1.75 13.54
C GLU A 52 -10.97 1.47 12.11
N ASP A 53 -10.02 1.39 11.18
CA ASP A 53 -10.27 1.07 9.77
C ASP A 53 -10.90 -0.33 9.64
N ASP A 54 -10.34 -1.33 10.33
CA ASP A 54 -10.80 -2.71 10.28
C ASP A 54 -12.22 -2.91 10.83
N ARG A 55 -12.59 -2.16 11.88
CA ARG A 55 -13.98 -2.13 12.38
C ARG A 55 -14.95 -1.54 11.36
N LYS A 56 -14.55 -0.50 10.62
CA LYS A 56 -15.35 0.05 9.51
C LYS A 56 -15.45 -0.97 8.37
N ASN A 57 -14.33 -1.60 8.01
CA ASN A 57 -14.25 -2.62 6.96
C ASN A 57 -15.13 -3.83 7.25
N LYS A 58 -15.27 -4.24 8.51
CA LYS A 58 -16.25 -5.28 8.88
C LYS A 58 -17.66 -4.92 8.43
N GLY A 59 -18.11 -3.69 8.67
CA GLY A 59 -19.44 -3.22 8.22
C GLY A 59 -19.57 -3.15 6.70
N VAL A 60 -18.49 -2.79 6.00
CA VAL A 60 -18.45 -2.81 4.53
C VAL A 60 -18.58 -4.24 4.01
N LEU A 61 -17.84 -5.20 4.57
CA LEU A 61 -17.92 -6.62 4.19
C LEU A 61 -19.31 -7.21 4.46
N GLU A 62 -19.96 -6.82 5.56
CA GLU A 62 -21.35 -7.20 5.84
C GLU A 62 -22.31 -6.64 4.79
N THR A 63 -22.13 -5.38 4.40
CA THR A 63 -22.92 -4.74 3.35
C THR A 63 -22.72 -5.44 2.00
N VAL A 64 -21.48 -5.74 1.62
CA VAL A 64 -21.15 -6.47 0.39
C VAL A 64 -21.79 -7.86 0.39
N ASN A 65 -21.71 -8.60 1.49
CA ASN A 65 -22.35 -9.92 1.61
C ASN A 65 -23.87 -9.85 1.40
N VAL A 66 -24.54 -8.84 1.96
CA VAL A 66 -25.98 -8.64 1.76
C VAL A 66 -26.29 -8.24 0.32
N GLN A 67 -25.55 -7.29 -0.25
CA GLN A 67 -25.75 -6.81 -1.63
C GLN A 67 -25.45 -7.89 -2.68
N TYR A 68 -24.49 -8.78 -2.40
CA TYR A 68 -24.17 -9.90 -3.26
C TYR A 68 -25.33 -10.90 -3.37
N GLY A 69 -26.14 -11.01 -2.30
CA GLY A 69 -27.43 -11.73 -2.32
C GLY A 69 -27.33 -13.25 -2.23
N ILE A 70 -26.13 -13.83 -2.32
CA ILE A 70 -25.89 -15.26 -2.13
C ILE A 70 -25.26 -15.47 -0.75
N GLN A 71 -25.97 -16.20 0.10
CA GLN A 71 -25.48 -16.59 1.42
C GLN A 71 -24.57 -17.80 1.28
N ALA A 72 -23.39 -17.71 1.86
CA ALA A 72 -22.42 -18.80 1.95
C ALA A 72 -21.77 -18.80 3.33
N GLU A 73 -21.39 -19.98 3.79
CA GLU A 73 -20.57 -20.16 4.98
C GLU A 73 -19.08 -20.12 4.58
N PRO A 74 -18.17 -19.69 5.47
CA PRO A 74 -16.74 -19.74 5.21
C PRO A 74 -16.28 -21.20 5.02
N GLU A 75 -15.19 -21.37 4.28
CA GLU A 75 -14.60 -22.68 4.07
C GLU A 75 -14.20 -23.31 5.42
N LYS A 76 -14.44 -24.61 5.55
CA LYS A 76 -14.09 -25.36 6.77
C LYS A 76 -12.60 -25.24 7.11
N THR A 77 -11.75 -25.30 6.09
CA THR A 77 -10.29 -25.15 6.22
C THR A 77 -9.89 -23.77 6.71
N VAL A 78 -10.58 -22.71 6.25
CA VAL A 78 -10.39 -21.33 6.74
C VAL A 78 -10.79 -21.23 8.21
N THR A 79 -11.92 -21.82 8.58
CA THR A 79 -12.38 -21.84 9.97
C THR A 79 -11.42 -22.60 10.89
N GLU A 80 -10.91 -23.76 10.46
CA GLU A 80 -9.90 -24.54 11.19
C GLU A 80 -8.59 -23.74 11.38
N MET A 81 -8.13 -23.06 10.32
CA MET A 81 -6.95 -22.19 10.35
C MET A 81 -7.14 -21.00 11.29
N ILE A 82 -8.29 -20.32 11.24
CA ILE A 82 -8.65 -19.22 12.16
C ILE A 82 -8.62 -19.69 13.61
N ASN A 83 -9.19 -20.85 13.90
CA ASN A 83 -9.18 -21.39 15.26
C ASN A 83 -7.77 -21.70 15.74
N LYS A 84 -6.90 -22.21 14.85
CA LYS A 84 -5.51 -22.47 15.19
C LYS A 84 -4.73 -21.19 15.46
N VAL A 85 -4.88 -20.17 14.61
CA VAL A 85 -4.24 -18.87 14.82
C VAL A 85 -4.73 -18.21 16.10
N ARG A 86 -6.04 -18.25 16.37
CA ARG A 86 -6.61 -17.73 17.64
C ARG A 86 -5.97 -18.40 18.86
N GLN A 87 -5.78 -19.72 18.83
CA GLN A 87 -5.10 -20.44 19.90
C GLN A 87 -3.66 -19.93 20.08
N LEU A 88 -2.90 -19.78 18.99
CA LEU A 88 -1.53 -19.29 19.04
C LEU A 88 -1.43 -17.84 19.56
N MET A 89 -2.39 -16.98 19.21
CA MET A 89 -2.44 -15.59 19.67
C MET A 89 -2.68 -15.50 21.18
N GLN A 90 -3.59 -16.32 21.71
CA GLN A 90 -3.90 -16.38 23.15
C GLN A 90 -2.82 -17.09 23.96
N GLY A 91 -2.01 -17.92 23.30
CA GLY A 91 -0.93 -18.67 23.88
C GLY A 91 0.29 -17.81 24.28
N SER A 92 1.24 -18.50 24.89
CA SER A 92 2.57 -17.98 25.26
C SER A 92 3.70 -18.56 24.39
N GLU A 93 3.33 -19.44 23.45
CA GLU A 93 4.24 -20.14 22.55
C GLU A 93 4.87 -19.20 21.51
N LEU A 94 4.21 -18.09 21.20
CA LEU A 94 4.71 -17.09 20.26
C LEU A 94 5.13 -15.82 20.99
N SER A 95 6.28 -15.28 20.58
CA SER A 95 6.69 -13.93 20.94
C SER A 95 5.73 -12.89 20.36
N LEU A 96 5.79 -11.63 20.85
CA LEU A 96 4.97 -10.55 20.29
C LEU A 96 5.26 -10.34 18.78
N TYR A 97 6.52 -10.39 18.37
CA TYR A 97 6.92 -10.30 16.96
C TYR A 97 6.31 -11.44 16.14
N GLU A 98 6.41 -12.69 16.62
CA GLU A 98 5.84 -13.84 15.93
C GLU A 98 4.32 -13.75 15.82
N LYS A 99 3.63 -13.28 16.86
CA LYS A 99 2.19 -13.02 16.80
C LYS A 99 1.85 -11.94 15.77
N VAL A 100 2.59 -10.83 15.74
CA VAL A 100 2.39 -9.78 14.72
C VAL A 100 2.69 -10.32 13.32
N PHE A 101 3.65 -11.23 13.17
CA PHE A 101 3.96 -11.88 11.89
C PHE A 101 2.79 -12.74 11.41
N GLN A 102 2.19 -13.54 12.29
CA GLN A 102 0.98 -14.30 11.96
C GLN A 102 -0.20 -13.37 11.60
N HIS A 103 -0.32 -12.22 12.24
CA HIS A 103 -1.32 -11.21 11.88
C HIS A 103 -1.06 -10.61 10.48
N GLU A 104 0.20 -10.34 10.12
CA GLU A 104 0.56 -9.88 8.77
C GLU A 104 0.18 -10.90 7.70
N LEU A 105 0.42 -12.20 7.93
CA LEU A 105 0.01 -13.26 7.01
C LEU A 105 -1.51 -13.29 6.79
N LEU A 106 -2.30 -13.10 7.84
CA LEU A 106 -3.77 -12.99 7.72
C LEU A 106 -4.18 -11.74 6.92
N LYS A 107 -3.52 -10.60 7.17
CA LYS A 107 -3.77 -9.35 6.42
C LYS A 107 -3.40 -9.51 4.95
N HIS A 108 -2.29 -10.21 4.64
CA HIS A 108 -1.90 -10.55 3.29
C HIS A 108 -2.96 -11.41 2.58
N GLN A 109 -3.46 -12.45 3.25
CA GLN A 109 -4.55 -13.27 2.73
C GLN A 109 -5.81 -12.43 2.43
N GLN A 110 -6.14 -11.46 3.29
CA GLN A 110 -7.27 -10.55 3.10
C GLN A 110 -7.10 -9.71 1.83
N VAL A 111 -5.91 -9.13 1.61
CA VAL A 111 -5.59 -8.37 0.39
C VAL A 111 -5.72 -9.24 -0.86
N MET A 112 -5.09 -10.41 -0.86
CA MET A 112 -5.10 -11.30 -2.02
C MET A 112 -6.51 -11.83 -2.32
N SER A 113 -7.32 -12.09 -1.30
CA SER A 113 -8.71 -12.53 -1.46
C SER A 113 -9.55 -11.45 -2.12
N GLY A 114 -9.45 -10.21 -1.63
CA GLY A 114 -10.18 -9.07 -2.19
C GLY A 114 -9.80 -8.76 -3.64
N LEU A 115 -8.51 -8.86 -3.99
CA LEU A 115 -8.05 -8.71 -5.38
C LEU A 115 -8.56 -9.84 -6.29
N THR A 116 -8.53 -11.07 -5.80
CA THR A 116 -9.02 -12.22 -6.55
C THR A 116 -10.52 -12.12 -6.79
N ILE A 117 -11.30 -11.72 -5.79
CA ILE A 117 -12.75 -11.47 -5.92
C ILE A 117 -13.03 -10.38 -6.94
N HIS A 118 -12.31 -9.25 -6.88
CA HIS A 118 -12.46 -8.18 -7.86
C HIS A 118 -12.19 -8.68 -9.29
N LYS A 119 -11.12 -9.46 -9.50
CA LYS A 119 -10.80 -10.04 -10.81
C LYS A 119 -11.79 -11.09 -11.28
N ALA A 120 -12.31 -11.91 -10.36
CA ALA A 120 -13.34 -12.90 -10.66
C ALA A 120 -14.66 -12.21 -11.07
N ALA A 121 -15.05 -11.16 -10.35
CA ALA A 121 -16.24 -10.37 -10.65
C ALA A 121 -16.23 -9.77 -12.06
N GLN A 122 -15.07 -9.28 -12.53
CA GLN A 122 -14.89 -8.80 -13.91
C GLN A 122 -15.21 -9.86 -14.98
N LYS A 123 -15.10 -11.15 -14.63
CA LYS A 123 -15.38 -12.28 -15.54
C LYS A 123 -16.79 -12.84 -15.41
N VAL A 124 -17.46 -12.64 -14.27
CA VAL A 124 -18.80 -13.17 -14.01
C VAL A 124 -19.88 -12.25 -14.57
N GLY A 125 -19.83 -10.96 -14.27
CA GLY A 125 -20.87 -10.03 -14.75
C GLY A 125 -20.80 -8.64 -14.13
N VAL A 126 -21.43 -7.68 -14.82
CA VAL A 126 -21.51 -6.29 -14.38
C VAL A 126 -22.33 -6.15 -13.09
N ASP A 127 -23.38 -6.96 -12.93
CA ASP A 127 -24.19 -7.04 -11.71
C ASP A 127 -23.35 -7.45 -10.49
N VAL A 128 -22.48 -8.44 -10.66
CA VAL A 128 -21.54 -8.87 -9.62
C VAL A 128 -20.53 -7.78 -9.30
N MET A 129 -19.96 -7.13 -10.32
CA MET A 129 -19.04 -5.99 -10.13
C MET A 129 -19.68 -4.84 -9.34
N MET A 130 -20.95 -4.53 -9.60
CA MET A 130 -21.68 -3.50 -8.85
C MET A 130 -21.90 -3.93 -7.39
N ALA A 131 -22.30 -5.18 -7.16
CA ALA A 131 -22.55 -5.70 -5.81
C ALA A 131 -21.30 -5.72 -4.92
N ILE A 132 -20.12 -5.97 -5.50
CA ILE A 132 -18.84 -5.95 -4.75
C ILE A 132 -18.15 -4.58 -4.75
N GLY A 133 -18.72 -3.55 -5.38
CA GLY A 133 -18.10 -2.22 -5.51
C GLY A 133 -17.54 -1.65 -4.19
N PRO A 134 -18.27 -1.72 -3.06
CA PRO A 134 -17.77 -1.25 -1.77
C PRO A 134 -16.52 -1.97 -1.26
N LEU A 135 -16.22 -3.18 -1.74
CA LEU A 135 -15.03 -3.94 -1.37
C LEU A 135 -13.72 -3.23 -1.77
N ASN A 136 -13.76 -2.29 -2.71
CA ASN A 136 -12.58 -1.53 -3.13
C ASN A 136 -11.97 -0.71 -1.98
N THR A 137 -12.80 -0.17 -1.08
CA THR A 137 -12.32 0.55 0.11
C THR A 137 -11.55 -0.39 1.03
N VAL A 138 -12.11 -1.55 1.32
CA VAL A 138 -11.48 -2.60 2.13
C VAL A 138 -10.14 -3.04 1.51
N ASN A 139 -10.09 -3.19 0.19
CA ASN A 139 -8.87 -3.56 -0.53
C ASN A 139 -7.77 -2.50 -0.43
N PHE A 140 -8.14 -1.22 -0.51
CA PHE A 140 -7.19 -0.11 -0.40
C PHE A 140 -6.61 -0.02 1.01
N GLU A 141 -7.47 -0.04 2.02
CA GLU A 141 -7.05 0.06 3.42
C GLU A 141 -6.20 -1.13 3.85
N ASN A 142 -6.57 -2.36 3.48
CA ASN A 142 -5.76 -3.54 3.81
C ASN A 142 -4.35 -3.48 3.21
N ARG A 143 -4.17 -2.90 2.01
CA ARG A 143 -2.84 -2.68 1.42
C ARG A 143 -2.03 -1.67 2.23
N ALA A 144 -2.65 -0.57 2.65
CA ALA A 144 -2.00 0.41 3.51
C ALA A 144 -1.58 -0.20 4.85
N HIS A 145 -2.42 -1.07 5.42
CA HIS A 145 -2.11 -1.81 6.65
C HIS A 145 -0.92 -2.76 6.49
N GLN A 146 -0.80 -3.47 5.36
CA GLN A 146 0.36 -4.33 5.10
C GLN A 146 1.69 -3.56 5.16
N GLU A 147 1.75 -2.35 4.59
CA GLU A 147 2.97 -1.54 4.65
C GLU A 147 3.29 -1.07 6.07
N GLN A 148 2.28 -0.77 6.88
CA GLN A 148 2.47 -0.46 8.30
C GLN A 148 2.99 -1.68 9.08
N LEU A 149 2.41 -2.86 8.83
CA LEU A 149 2.81 -4.11 9.48
C LEU A 149 4.25 -4.50 9.17
N LYS A 150 4.73 -4.31 7.93
CA LYS A 150 6.15 -4.50 7.58
C LYS A 150 7.07 -3.66 8.48
N GLY A 151 6.72 -2.40 8.72
CA GLY A 151 7.48 -1.52 9.59
C GLY A 151 7.45 -1.95 11.06
N ILE A 152 6.29 -2.38 11.54
CA ILE A 152 6.16 -2.91 12.90
C ILE A 152 7.01 -4.19 13.07
N LEU A 153 6.97 -5.09 12.09
CA LEU A 153 7.75 -6.32 12.09
C LEU A 153 9.25 -6.09 12.10
N GLU A 154 9.73 -5.10 11.36
CA GLU A 154 11.14 -4.69 11.39
C GLU A 154 11.54 -4.25 12.80
N ILE A 155 10.77 -3.34 13.42
CA ILE A 155 11.07 -2.82 14.75
C ILE A 155 11.05 -3.95 15.79
N LEU A 156 9.98 -4.74 15.81
CA LEU A 156 9.83 -5.84 16.77
C LEU A 156 10.88 -6.94 16.54
N GLY A 157 11.17 -7.27 15.27
CA GLY A 157 12.13 -8.30 14.90
C GLY A 157 13.56 -7.92 15.25
N VAL A 158 13.99 -6.68 14.99
CA VAL A 158 15.32 -6.21 15.39
C VAL A 158 15.45 -6.24 16.92
N ARG A 159 14.42 -5.76 17.64
CA ARG A 159 14.40 -5.82 19.11
C ARG A 159 14.49 -7.24 19.64
N GLU A 160 13.76 -8.18 19.07
CA GLU A 160 13.82 -9.57 19.50
C GLU A 160 15.18 -10.22 19.20
N LEU A 161 15.71 -10.03 17.99
CA LEU A 161 16.92 -10.70 17.55
C LEU A 161 18.20 -10.11 18.15
N THR A 162 18.19 -8.82 18.50
CA THR A 162 19.41 -8.10 18.93
C THR A 162 19.33 -7.54 20.35
N GLY A 163 18.13 -7.40 20.91
CA GLY A 163 17.89 -6.68 22.16
C GLY A 163 18.03 -5.14 22.02
N GLN A 164 18.18 -4.62 20.80
CA GLN A 164 18.36 -3.19 20.51
C GLN A 164 17.19 -2.64 19.69
N ASP A 165 16.94 -1.34 19.80
CA ASP A 165 16.04 -0.66 18.87
C ASP A 165 16.61 -0.73 17.45
N ALA A 166 15.74 -0.87 16.45
CA ALA A 166 16.14 -0.69 15.06
C ALA A 166 16.75 0.71 14.89
N ASP A 167 17.96 0.80 14.33
CA ASP A 167 18.61 2.07 14.05
C ASP A 167 17.66 2.96 13.23
N GLN A 168 17.21 4.05 13.84
CA GLN A 168 16.42 5.17 13.27
C GLN A 168 15.50 4.76 12.10
N GLY A 169 14.26 4.39 12.46
CA GLY A 169 13.24 3.78 11.61
C GLY A 169 13.01 4.40 10.23
N ILE A 170 12.56 3.56 9.30
CA ILE A 170 12.18 3.88 7.90
C ILE A 170 13.33 4.38 7.03
N TRP A 171 14.28 5.11 7.58
CA TRP A 171 15.50 5.53 6.90
C TRP A 171 16.39 4.36 6.53
N GLY A 172 16.46 3.31 7.37
CA GLY A 172 17.02 2.02 7.01
C GLY A 172 16.33 1.44 5.76
N ARG A 173 15.01 1.29 5.75
CA ARG A 173 14.25 0.78 4.58
C ARG A 173 14.39 1.61 3.31
N VAL A 174 14.46 2.94 3.41
CA VAL A 174 14.65 3.82 2.25
C VAL A 174 16.09 3.71 1.74
N GLN A 175 17.09 3.69 2.62
CA GLN A 175 18.48 3.45 2.21
C GLN A 175 18.68 2.04 1.68
N ASP A 176 18.06 1.02 2.26
CA ASP A 176 18.15 -0.38 1.83
C ASP A 176 17.45 -0.61 0.50
N ALA A 177 16.26 -0.01 0.30
CA ALA A 177 15.60 0.00 -1.00
C ALA A 177 16.42 0.78 -2.04
N MET A 178 17.02 1.92 -1.67
CA MET A 178 17.90 2.67 -2.58
C MET A 178 19.25 1.96 -2.81
N ALA A 179 19.76 1.18 -1.86
CA ALA A 179 20.98 0.38 -1.99
C ALA A 179 20.74 -0.85 -2.87
N ALA A 180 19.59 -1.49 -2.73
CA ALA A 180 19.12 -2.56 -3.61
C ALA A 180 18.86 -2.03 -5.04
N LEU A 181 18.33 -0.82 -5.19
CA LEU A 181 18.10 -0.17 -6.48
C LEU A 181 19.38 0.41 -7.13
N SER A 182 20.41 0.74 -6.35
CA SER A 182 21.69 1.25 -6.86
C SER A 182 22.73 0.16 -7.13
N GLY A 183 22.46 -1.09 -6.74
CA GLY A 183 23.30 -2.25 -7.09
C GLY A 183 24.65 -2.31 -6.38
N VAL A 184 24.85 -1.59 -5.27
CA VAL A 184 26.18 -1.46 -4.63
C VAL A 184 26.43 -2.47 -3.50
N VAL A 185 25.49 -3.34 -3.14
CA VAL A 185 25.77 -4.38 -2.13
C VAL A 185 26.12 -5.72 -2.81
N GLY A 186 27.43 -5.96 -2.90
CA GLY A 186 28.02 -7.30 -2.81
C GLY A 186 27.75 -8.25 -3.97
N SER A 187 28.59 -8.16 -5.01
CA SER A 187 28.86 -9.30 -5.89
C SER A 187 29.36 -10.50 -5.07
N ALA A 188 28.51 -11.52 -4.88
CA ALA A 188 28.83 -12.92 -5.12
C ALA A 188 27.64 -13.82 -4.75
N VAL A 189 27.22 -14.63 -5.72
CA VAL A 189 26.29 -15.77 -5.61
C VAL A 189 24.80 -15.40 -5.54
N THR A 190 24.22 -15.15 -6.72
CA THR A 190 23.06 -15.88 -7.26
C THR A 190 22.87 -15.48 -8.73
N GLN A 191 23.63 -16.11 -9.63
CA GLN A 191 23.21 -16.23 -11.02
C GLN A 191 22.19 -17.37 -11.13
N SER A 192 20.90 -17.03 -11.14
CA SER A 192 19.86 -17.82 -11.82
C SER A 192 18.49 -17.11 -11.82
N SER A 193 18.42 -15.97 -12.51
CA SER A 193 17.31 -15.56 -13.39
C SER A 193 17.67 -14.19 -13.99
N ASP A 194 18.00 -14.14 -15.28
CA ASP A 194 18.28 -12.90 -15.99
C ASP A 194 17.05 -11.97 -15.95
N LYS A 195 17.32 -10.68 -15.68
CA LYS A 195 16.43 -9.50 -15.53
C LYS A 195 15.67 -9.34 -14.21
N SER A 196 15.89 -8.21 -13.53
CA SER A 196 14.93 -7.66 -12.58
C SER A 196 13.80 -6.94 -13.36
N ASP A 197 12.79 -7.71 -13.78
CA ASP A 197 11.64 -7.30 -14.61
C ASP A 197 10.63 -6.39 -13.89
N MET A 198 11.04 -5.21 -13.43
CA MET A 198 10.06 -4.20 -12.97
C MET A 198 9.60 -3.33 -14.13
N ASN A 199 8.30 -3.34 -14.41
CA ASN A 199 7.68 -2.46 -15.40
C ASN A 199 7.42 -1.06 -14.81
N ILE A 200 7.04 -0.08 -15.64
CA ILE A 200 6.85 1.31 -15.20
C ILE A 200 5.80 1.45 -14.11
N GLN A 201 4.71 0.69 -14.19
CA GLN A 201 3.63 0.75 -13.20
C GLN A 201 4.10 0.25 -11.84
N ASP A 202 4.99 -0.75 -11.79
CA ASP A 202 5.54 -1.24 -10.54
C ASP A 202 6.47 -0.21 -9.89
N VAL A 203 7.32 0.46 -10.69
CA VAL A 203 8.24 1.48 -10.18
C VAL A 203 7.51 2.72 -9.67
N ILE A 204 6.51 3.22 -10.40
CA ILE A 204 5.69 4.36 -9.96
C ILE A 204 4.93 3.99 -8.68
N ARG A 205 4.33 2.79 -8.62
CA ARG A 205 3.62 2.32 -7.42
C ARG A 205 4.53 2.22 -6.19
N LEU A 206 5.79 1.84 -6.35
CA LEU A 206 6.75 1.84 -5.24
C LEU A 206 6.96 3.27 -4.69
N ASP A 207 7.07 4.27 -5.57
CA ASP A 207 7.17 5.67 -5.14
C ASP A 207 5.88 6.13 -4.43
N HIS A 208 4.70 5.77 -4.96
CA HIS A 208 3.40 6.06 -4.34
C HIS A 208 3.26 5.45 -2.94
N ASN A 209 3.67 4.19 -2.78
CA ASN A 209 3.63 3.53 -1.47
C ASN A 209 4.59 4.19 -0.48
N LYS A 210 5.79 4.55 -0.96
CA LYS A 210 6.78 5.27 -0.14
C LYS A 210 6.23 6.61 0.33
N ILE A 211 5.61 7.40 -0.56
CA ILE A 211 5.11 8.72 -0.18
C ILE A 211 3.93 8.64 0.80
N ASN A 212 3.01 7.69 0.60
CA ASN A 212 1.90 7.43 1.52
C ASN A 212 2.39 7.01 2.92
N THR A 213 3.47 6.22 2.96
CA THR A 213 4.13 5.88 4.21
C THR A 213 4.66 7.15 4.86
N LEU A 214 5.50 7.93 4.17
CA LEU A 214 6.10 9.16 4.72
C LEU A 214 5.06 10.16 5.25
N PHE A 215 3.92 10.33 4.57
CA PHE A 215 2.82 11.17 5.08
C PHE A 215 2.26 10.64 6.40
N THR A 216 2.00 9.34 6.48
CA THR A 216 1.49 8.69 7.69
C THR A 216 2.44 8.86 8.87
N GLU A 217 3.74 8.67 8.62
CA GLU A 217 4.81 8.81 9.62
C GLU A 217 4.95 10.24 10.13
N LEU A 218 4.95 11.20 9.21
CA LEU A 218 5.02 12.62 9.56
C LEU A 218 3.84 13.02 10.44
N LEU A 219 2.64 12.63 10.06
CA LEU A 219 1.43 12.98 10.82
C LEU A 219 1.39 12.32 12.20
N ALA A 220 1.89 11.08 12.33
CA ALA A 220 1.97 10.36 13.59
C ALA A 220 3.09 10.85 14.52
N SER A 221 4.19 11.37 13.97
CA SER A 221 5.34 11.83 14.76
C SER A 221 5.03 13.09 15.56
N ASN A 222 5.49 13.15 16.81
CA ASN A 222 5.52 14.39 17.62
C ASN A 222 6.94 14.91 17.83
N ASN A 223 7.95 14.27 17.23
CA ASN A 223 9.34 14.71 17.28
C ASN A 223 9.60 15.72 16.15
N PRO A 224 9.92 17.00 16.45
CA PRO A 224 10.14 18.03 15.44
C PRO A 224 11.23 17.68 14.42
N GLN A 225 12.31 17.04 14.87
CA GLN A 225 13.41 16.62 14.00
C GLN A 225 12.92 15.57 12.99
N LYS A 226 12.21 14.53 13.46
CA LYS A 226 11.64 13.50 12.57
C LYS A 226 10.63 14.11 11.59
N ILE A 227 9.78 15.05 12.04
CA ILE A 227 8.82 15.74 11.16
C ILE A 227 9.56 16.47 10.04
N GLN A 228 10.63 17.19 10.37
CA GLN A 228 11.43 17.92 9.39
C GLN A 228 12.13 16.96 8.41
N GLU A 229 12.68 15.85 8.90
CA GLU A 229 13.31 14.82 8.07
C GLU A 229 12.30 14.17 7.11
N TYR A 230 11.14 13.75 7.61
CA TYR A 230 10.08 13.17 6.78
C TYR A 230 9.57 14.16 5.74
N PHE A 231 9.37 15.43 6.11
CA PHE A 231 8.96 16.44 5.14
C PHE A 231 10.02 16.69 4.08
N GLY A 232 11.29 16.81 4.47
CA GLY A 232 12.40 16.95 3.52
C GLY A 232 12.44 15.79 2.51
N GLN A 233 12.16 14.57 2.98
CA GLN A 233 12.09 13.39 2.12
C GLN A 233 10.85 13.40 1.22
N ILE A 234 9.67 13.76 1.74
CA ILE A 234 8.42 13.95 0.95
C ILE A 234 8.67 14.95 -0.18
N TYR A 235 9.26 16.10 0.16
CA TYR A 235 9.55 17.16 -0.78
C TYR A 235 10.48 16.67 -1.90
N LYS A 236 11.57 15.99 -1.54
CA LYS A 236 12.55 15.47 -2.50
C LYS A 236 11.93 14.40 -3.40
N ASP A 237 11.21 13.45 -2.81
CA ASP A 237 10.64 12.32 -3.55
C ASP A 237 9.52 12.75 -4.48
N LEU A 238 8.54 13.53 -4.01
CA LEU A 238 7.46 14.02 -4.87
C LEU A 238 7.98 14.90 -5.99
N SER A 239 8.94 15.78 -5.72
CA SER A 239 9.50 16.66 -6.75
C SER A 239 10.24 15.86 -7.82
N ALA A 240 11.06 14.88 -7.42
CA ALA A 240 11.81 14.06 -8.36
C ALA A 240 10.90 13.10 -9.15
N HIS A 241 9.89 12.55 -8.48
CA HIS A 241 8.87 11.69 -9.09
C HIS A 241 8.08 12.43 -10.16
N ALA A 242 7.43 13.54 -9.79
CA ALA A 242 6.62 14.33 -10.71
C ALA A 242 7.43 14.78 -11.94
N VAL A 243 8.63 15.33 -11.75
CA VAL A 243 9.47 15.74 -12.89
C VAL A 243 9.88 14.55 -13.76
N ALA A 244 10.13 13.37 -13.19
CA ALA A 244 10.43 12.18 -13.98
C ALA A 244 9.22 11.67 -14.79
N GLU A 245 8.00 11.79 -14.27
CA GLU A 245 6.78 11.46 -15.01
C GLU A 245 6.52 12.44 -16.15
N GLU A 246 6.65 13.73 -15.87
CA GLU A 246 6.55 14.81 -16.86
C GLU A 246 7.57 14.66 -18.00
N GLU A 247 8.81 14.27 -17.69
CA GLU A 247 9.87 14.13 -18.69
C GLU A 247 9.77 12.83 -19.50
N VAL A 248 9.28 11.73 -18.89
CA VAL A 248 9.41 10.38 -19.47
C VAL A 248 8.07 9.71 -19.72
N VAL A 249 7.18 9.70 -18.73
CA VAL A 249 5.95 8.88 -18.74
C VAL A 249 4.85 9.59 -19.52
N TYR A 250 4.53 10.83 -19.16
CA TYR A 250 3.44 11.60 -19.76
C TYR A 250 3.60 11.77 -21.28
N PRO A 251 4.79 12.08 -21.83
CA PRO A 251 4.98 12.14 -23.28
C PRO A 251 4.69 10.78 -23.95
N ARG A 252 5.06 9.66 -23.32
CA ARG A 252 4.88 8.32 -23.88
C ARG A 252 3.42 7.87 -23.88
N VAL A 253 2.66 8.22 -22.85
CA VAL A 253 1.26 7.78 -22.70
C VAL A 253 0.25 8.70 -23.39
N ARG A 254 0.61 9.97 -23.65
CA ARG A 254 -0.32 11.00 -24.13
C ARG A 254 -1.18 10.59 -25.34
N SER A 255 -0.60 9.83 -26.27
CA SER A 255 -1.31 9.42 -27.48
C SER A 255 -2.40 8.38 -27.26
N PHE A 256 -2.31 7.57 -26.20
CA PHE A 256 -3.24 6.45 -25.95
C PHE A 256 -4.00 6.56 -24.62
N TYR A 257 -3.49 7.34 -23.66
CA TYR A 257 -4.22 7.66 -22.43
C TYR A 257 -5.22 8.79 -22.66
N GLY A 258 -4.86 9.78 -23.48
CA GLY A 258 -5.71 10.92 -23.81
C GLY A 258 -4.99 12.24 -23.52
N ALA A 259 -5.06 13.20 -24.45
CA ALA A 259 -4.36 14.48 -24.30
C ALA A 259 -4.94 15.35 -23.17
N SER A 260 -6.25 15.24 -22.91
CA SER A 260 -6.92 15.96 -21.82
C SER A 260 -6.59 15.33 -20.47
N ASP A 261 -6.71 14.00 -20.36
CA ASP A 261 -6.42 13.27 -19.11
C ASP A 261 -4.95 13.41 -18.72
N THR A 262 -4.04 13.38 -19.70
CA THR A 262 -2.61 13.65 -19.44
C THR A 262 -2.38 15.10 -18.99
N GLN A 263 -3.13 16.07 -19.53
CA GLN A 263 -2.98 17.47 -19.13
C GLN A 263 -3.46 17.71 -17.70
N GLU A 264 -4.53 17.04 -17.28
CA GLU A 264 -5.01 17.09 -15.90
C GLU A 264 -3.92 16.64 -14.91
N LEU A 265 -3.21 15.54 -15.21
CA LEU A 265 -2.09 15.07 -14.37
C LEU A 265 -0.97 16.11 -14.24
N TYR A 266 -0.61 16.81 -15.33
CA TYR A 266 0.36 17.92 -15.27
C TYR A 266 -0.12 19.04 -14.35
N ASP A 267 -1.40 19.41 -14.45
CA ASP A 267 -1.98 20.52 -13.68
C ASP A 267 -2.05 20.16 -12.18
N GLU A 268 -2.38 18.92 -11.85
CA GLU A 268 -2.33 18.38 -10.48
C GLU A 268 -0.90 18.40 -9.92
N GLN A 269 0.10 17.96 -10.68
CA GLN A 269 1.50 17.98 -10.26
C GLN A 269 2.05 19.40 -10.07
N ALA A 270 1.60 20.36 -10.87
CA ALA A 270 1.90 21.76 -10.66
C ALA A 270 1.30 22.28 -9.34
N ASP A 271 0.06 21.90 -9.00
CA ASP A 271 -0.55 22.23 -7.71
C ASP A 271 0.21 21.63 -6.53
N MET A 272 0.57 20.34 -6.61
CA MET A 272 1.35 19.65 -5.58
C MET A 272 2.71 20.32 -5.34
N LYS A 273 3.44 20.69 -6.39
CA LYS A 273 4.72 21.41 -6.29
C LYS A 273 4.56 22.77 -5.62
N ARG A 274 3.52 23.52 -5.97
CA ARG A 274 3.21 24.79 -5.32
C ARG A 274 2.95 24.62 -3.82
N ARG A 275 2.15 23.63 -3.43
CA ARG A 275 1.87 23.32 -2.01
C ARG A 275 3.12 22.90 -1.25
N LEU A 276 4.01 22.14 -1.88
CA LEU A 276 5.30 21.77 -1.29
C LEU A 276 6.15 23.00 -0.95
N GLU A 277 6.22 24.00 -1.84
CA GLU A 277 6.90 25.27 -1.55
C GLU A 277 6.22 26.05 -0.42
N GLU A 278 4.89 26.12 -0.41
CA GLU A 278 4.14 26.77 0.67
C GLU A 278 4.45 26.12 2.03
N ILE A 279 4.43 24.79 2.10
CA ILE A 279 4.68 24.04 3.34
C ILE A 279 6.12 24.20 3.80
N LYS A 280 7.08 24.23 2.87
CA LYS A 280 8.51 24.43 3.17
C LYS A 280 8.79 25.75 3.87
N ALA A 281 7.96 26.78 3.66
CA ALA A 281 8.08 28.06 4.34
C ALA A 281 7.42 28.10 5.73
N ILE A 282 6.73 27.04 6.15
CA ILE A 282 6.03 26.96 7.44
C ILE A 282 6.93 26.29 8.49
N ASP A 283 6.94 26.83 9.70
CA ASP A 283 7.62 26.21 10.84
C ASP A 283 7.01 24.83 11.14
N PRO A 284 7.81 23.73 11.10
CA PRO A 284 7.34 22.37 11.39
C PRO A 284 6.71 22.17 12.77
N SER A 285 7.01 23.06 13.73
CA SER A 285 6.42 23.04 15.07
C SER A 285 5.04 23.70 15.16
N SER A 286 4.63 24.44 14.12
CA SER A 286 3.33 25.12 14.09
C SER A 286 2.18 24.14 13.84
N SER A 287 0.99 24.42 14.40
CA SER A 287 -0.22 23.63 14.13
C SER A 287 -0.60 23.64 12.64
N GLN A 288 -0.33 24.75 11.95
CA GLN A 288 -0.61 24.92 10.53
C GLN A 288 0.16 23.93 9.64
N PHE A 289 1.37 23.51 10.06
CA PHE A 289 2.21 22.61 9.27
C PHE A 289 1.51 21.28 9.00
N LYS A 290 1.06 20.59 10.05
CA LYS A 290 0.38 19.29 9.90
C LYS A 290 -0.95 19.40 9.16
N ASP A 291 -1.67 20.52 9.31
CA ASP A 291 -2.92 20.75 8.57
C ASP A 291 -2.66 20.87 7.06
N LYS A 292 -1.61 21.60 6.67
CA LYS A 292 -1.18 21.69 5.27
C LYS A 292 -0.64 20.37 4.73
N ILE A 293 0.05 19.57 5.56
CA ILE A 293 0.48 18.22 5.18
C ILE A 293 -0.72 17.31 4.90
N ARG A 294 -1.79 17.36 5.71
CA ARG A 294 -3.02 16.58 5.41
C ARG A 294 -3.64 16.99 4.08
N GLN A 295 -3.74 18.29 3.81
CA GLN A 295 -4.25 18.79 2.53
C GLN A 295 -3.39 18.33 1.35
N LEU A 296 -2.06 18.33 1.50
CA LEU A 296 -1.17 17.79 0.46
C LEU A 296 -1.35 16.28 0.30
N MET A 297 -1.47 15.54 1.40
CA MET A 297 -1.71 14.09 1.39
C MET A 297 -3.01 13.74 0.65
N ASP A 298 -4.08 14.51 0.85
CA ASP A 298 -5.36 14.29 0.16
C ASP A 298 -5.21 14.48 -1.36
N VAL A 299 -4.61 15.60 -1.79
CA VAL A 299 -4.39 15.89 -3.23
C VAL A 299 -3.47 14.86 -3.88
N VAL A 300 -2.37 14.49 -3.21
CA VAL A 300 -1.46 13.43 -3.70
C VAL A 300 -2.19 12.09 -3.78
N GLY A 301 -3.03 11.78 -2.78
CA GLY A 301 -3.80 10.54 -2.75
C GLY A 301 -4.80 10.42 -3.90
N ASP A 302 -5.45 11.52 -4.28
CA ASP A 302 -6.37 11.56 -5.42
C ASP A 302 -5.63 11.43 -6.76
N HIS A 303 -4.50 12.11 -6.93
CA HIS A 303 -3.62 11.96 -8.09
C HIS A 303 -3.16 10.50 -8.27
N ILE A 304 -2.61 9.90 -7.21
CA ILE A 304 -2.20 8.48 -7.20
C ILE A 304 -3.36 7.58 -7.62
N ARG A 305 -4.57 7.84 -7.11
CA ARG A 305 -5.76 7.04 -7.44
C ARG A 305 -6.12 7.16 -8.91
N GLN A 306 -6.07 8.37 -9.48
CA GLN A 306 -6.33 8.60 -10.90
C GLN A 306 -5.31 7.84 -11.76
N GLU A 307 -4.03 8.01 -11.51
CA GLU A 307 -2.96 7.35 -12.27
C GLU A 307 -3.06 5.83 -12.20
N GLU A 308 -3.20 5.27 -10.99
CA GLU A 308 -3.22 3.82 -10.81
C GLU A 308 -4.48 3.14 -11.34
N SER A 309 -5.62 3.84 -11.33
CA SER A 309 -6.89 3.29 -11.82
C SER A 309 -7.08 3.47 -13.32
N THR A 310 -6.53 4.54 -13.90
CA THR A 310 -6.78 4.91 -15.31
C THR A 310 -5.51 4.82 -16.16
N MET A 311 -4.47 5.63 -15.89
CA MET A 311 -3.24 5.67 -16.68
C MET A 311 -2.54 4.30 -16.72
N PHE A 312 -2.45 3.61 -15.57
CA PHE A 312 -1.80 2.30 -15.50
C PHE A 312 -2.55 1.24 -16.31
N ALA A 313 -3.88 1.34 -16.37
CA ALA A 313 -4.69 0.48 -17.22
C ALA A 313 -4.43 0.78 -18.70
N ALA A 314 -4.30 2.06 -19.07
CA ALA A 314 -3.95 2.47 -20.43
C ALA A 314 -2.56 1.98 -20.84
N ILE A 315 -1.55 2.10 -19.97
CA ILE A 315 -0.19 1.59 -20.21
C ILE A 315 -0.24 0.07 -20.44
N ARG A 316 -0.91 -0.68 -19.56
CA ARG A 316 -1.02 -2.15 -19.66
C ARG A 316 -1.70 -2.61 -20.96
N ASN A 317 -2.64 -1.82 -21.47
CA ASN A 317 -3.39 -2.16 -22.68
C ASN A 317 -2.67 -1.77 -23.98
N ASN A 318 -1.66 -0.89 -23.92
CA ASN A 318 -1.03 -0.30 -25.11
C ASN A 318 0.48 -0.51 -25.21
N LEU A 319 1.17 -0.91 -24.13
CA LEU A 319 2.60 -1.22 -24.14
C LEU A 319 2.84 -2.73 -24.00
N SER A 320 3.83 -3.23 -24.73
CA SER A 320 4.42 -4.54 -24.48
C SER A 320 5.21 -4.56 -23.15
N SER A 321 5.55 -5.76 -22.64
CA SER A 321 6.38 -5.90 -21.44
C SER A 321 7.73 -5.18 -21.62
N ASP A 322 8.41 -5.43 -22.74
CA ASP A 322 9.72 -4.82 -23.04
C ASP A 322 9.66 -3.29 -23.10
N GLU A 323 8.62 -2.72 -23.72
CA GLU A 323 8.43 -1.26 -23.75
C GLU A 323 8.18 -0.69 -22.35
N SER A 324 7.42 -1.41 -21.52
CA SER A 324 7.09 -0.99 -20.17
C SER A 324 8.31 -1.07 -19.23
N GLU A 325 9.13 -2.11 -19.37
CA GLU A 325 10.44 -2.26 -18.69
C GLU A 325 11.45 -1.19 -19.13
N GLN A 326 11.47 -0.87 -20.43
CA GLN A 326 12.33 0.19 -20.95
C GLN A 326 11.90 1.56 -20.40
N LEU A 327 10.59 1.82 -20.33
CA LEU A 327 10.06 3.05 -19.76
C LEU A 327 10.39 3.16 -18.26
N ALA A 328 10.29 2.06 -17.50
CA ALA A 328 10.76 1.99 -16.12
C ALA A 328 12.25 2.36 -15.98
N THR A 329 13.09 1.86 -16.89
CA THR A 329 14.53 2.17 -16.88
C THR A 329 14.78 3.66 -17.13
N GLN A 330 14.10 4.26 -18.11
CA GLN A 330 14.19 5.69 -18.39
C GLN A 330 13.71 6.54 -17.23
N PHE A 331 12.58 6.17 -16.62
CA PHE A 331 12.01 6.86 -15.45
C PHE A 331 12.99 6.86 -14.27
N LYS A 332 13.56 5.69 -13.93
CA LYS A 332 14.57 5.56 -12.86
C LYS A 332 15.79 6.45 -13.12
N ALA A 333 16.29 6.45 -14.36
CA ALA A 333 17.44 7.28 -14.74
C ALA A 333 17.14 8.78 -14.67
N ALA A 334 15.95 9.21 -15.11
CA ALA A 334 15.51 10.59 -14.99
C ALA A 334 15.43 11.01 -13.52
N LYS A 335 14.78 10.21 -12.67
CA LYS A 335 14.65 10.46 -11.24
C LYS A 335 16.01 10.58 -10.54
N GLN A 336 16.94 9.66 -10.82
CA GLN A 336 18.30 9.72 -10.29
C GLN A 336 19.00 11.03 -10.68
N ARG A 337 18.95 11.40 -11.97
CA ARG A 337 19.54 12.66 -12.45
C ARG A 337 18.93 13.88 -11.75
N ILE A 338 17.62 13.90 -11.52
CA ILE A 338 16.94 15.00 -10.84
C ILE A 338 17.39 15.09 -9.38
N GLN A 339 17.47 13.95 -8.70
CA GLN A 339 17.94 13.88 -7.30
C GLN A 339 19.40 14.30 -7.15
N GLU A 340 20.28 13.94 -8.09
CA GLU A 340 21.70 14.37 -8.10
C GLU A 340 21.85 15.88 -8.32
N LYS A 341 20.99 16.48 -9.15
CA LYS A 341 20.97 17.94 -9.37
C LYS A 341 20.50 18.68 -8.13
N ALA A 342 19.52 18.15 -7.39
CA ALA A 342 19.01 18.76 -6.17
C ALA A 342 19.97 18.63 -4.97
N ALA A 343 20.95 17.73 -5.03
CA ALA A 343 21.95 17.51 -3.99
C ALA A 343 23.23 18.37 -4.14
N LYS A 344 23.37 19.09 -5.27
CA LYS A 344 24.43 20.07 -5.54
C LYS A 344 23.92 21.47 -5.26
#